data_AF-A0A2U8E281-F1
#
_entry.id   AF-A0A2U8E281-F1
#
_cell.length_a   1.000
_cell.length_b   1.000
_cell.length_c   1.000
_cell.angle_alpha   90.00
_cell.angle_beta   90.00
_cell.angle_gamma   90.00
#
_symmetry.space_group_name_H-M   'P 1'
#
loop_
_entity.id
_entity.type
_entity.pdbx_description
1 polymer ?
#
loop_
_entity_poly.entity_id
_entity_poly.type
_entity_poly.pdbx_seq_one_letter_code
_entity_poly.pdbx_strand_id
1 'polypeptide(L)'
;MEACWNWAVLYEMLEEIEHVGQVVLSHPAKNRIIAESMHKNDRFDAHALATLLRGDFISRVHVPARDVREKKNNMRQCLWLVRMRTMVRNRIHSLIDRHPRLERPAFKDVFCNQGIHWMRTVALPGNERAMLDAELPRFRLHRFRLPKSF
;
A
#
# COMPACT_ATOMS: atom_id res chain seq x y z
N MET A 1 -8.59 3.47 -11.42
CA MET A 1 -8.25 2.06 -11.11
C MET A 1 -6.94 1.78 -11.83
N GLU A 2 -5.85 1.48 -11.11
CA GLU A 2 -4.53 1.21 -11.72
C GLU A 2 -4.54 -0.21 -12.32
N ALA A 3 -3.98 -0.38 -13.52
CA ALA A 3 -4.16 -1.59 -14.33
C ALA A 3 -3.51 -2.86 -13.74
N CYS A 4 -2.45 -2.73 -12.92
CA CYS A 4 -1.82 -3.76 -12.07
C CYS A 4 -0.75 -3.08 -11.20
N TRP A 5 -0.27 -3.66 -10.09
CA TRP A 5 0.74 -2.99 -9.23
C TRP A 5 2.08 -2.69 -9.94
N ASN A 6 2.43 -3.46 -10.97
CA ASN A 6 3.70 -3.40 -11.70
C ASN A 6 3.63 -2.67 -13.05
N TRP A 7 2.49 -2.03 -13.41
CA TRP A 7 2.29 -1.47 -14.74
C TRP A 7 3.37 -0.46 -15.15
N ALA A 8 3.87 0.32 -14.19
CA ALA A 8 4.87 1.37 -14.45
C ALA A 8 6.21 0.79 -14.89
N VAL A 9 6.63 -0.32 -14.27
CA VAL A 9 7.88 -1.02 -14.62
C VAL A 9 7.78 -1.59 -16.03
N LEU A 10 6.66 -2.27 -16.35
CA LEU A 10 6.43 -2.81 -17.68
C LEU A 10 6.35 -1.71 -18.75
N TYR A 11 5.71 -0.58 -18.43
CA TYR A 11 5.61 0.56 -19.33
C TYR A 11 7.00 1.13 -19.66
N GLU A 12 7.84 1.34 -18.64
CA GLU A 12 9.23 1.82 -18.81
C GLU A 12 10.08 0.81 -19.59
N MET A 13 10.02 -0.48 -19.24
CA MET A 13 10.74 -1.52 -19.96
C MET A 13 10.37 -1.59 -21.45
N LEU A 14 9.10 -1.40 -21.79
CA LEU A 14 8.63 -1.43 -23.17
C LEU A 14 9.02 -0.17 -23.95
N GLU A 15 9.06 1.01 -23.30
CA GLU A 15 9.51 2.25 -23.93
C GLU A 15 11.01 2.22 -24.28
N GLU A 16 11.82 1.44 -23.56
CA GLU A 16 13.26 1.32 -23.79
C GLU A 16 13.64 0.38 -24.95
N ILE A 17 12.68 -0.36 -25.53
CA ILE A 17 12.93 -1.29 -26.63
C ILE A 17 13.05 -0.54 -27.95
N GLU A 18 14.18 -0.72 -28.65
CA GLU A 18 14.55 -0.01 -29.90
C GLU A 18 13.49 -0.05 -31.02
N HIS A 19 12.65 -1.10 -31.06
CA HIS A 19 11.60 -1.27 -32.08
C HIS A 19 10.18 -0.90 -31.61
N VAL A 20 10.04 -0.35 -30.40
CA VAL A 20 8.73 0.08 -29.87
C VAL A 20 8.57 1.58 -30.11
N GLY A 21 7.74 1.93 -31.10
CA GLY A 21 7.47 3.35 -31.41
C GLY A 21 6.55 4.05 -30.40
N GLN A 22 5.65 3.30 -29.74
CA GLN A 22 4.75 3.84 -28.73
C GLN A 22 4.25 2.73 -27.79
N VAL A 23 4.18 3.04 -26.50
CA VAL A 23 3.46 2.23 -25.50
C VAL A 23 2.15 2.91 -25.15
N VAL A 24 1.05 2.17 -25.19
CA VAL A 24 -0.29 2.68 -24.86
C VAL A 24 -0.84 1.92 -23.66
N LEU A 25 -1.04 2.62 -22.54
CA LEU A 25 -1.72 2.04 -21.39
C LEU A 25 -3.24 2.13 -21.58
N SER A 26 -3.94 1.00 -21.45
CA SER A 26 -5.40 0.94 -21.62
C SER A 26 -6.13 0.78 -20.29
N HIS A 27 -7.37 1.27 -20.22
CA HIS A 27 -8.23 1.11 -19.05
C HIS A 27 -8.96 -0.24 -19.12
N PRO A 28 -8.62 -1.24 -18.28
CA PRO A 28 -9.11 -2.61 -18.46
C PRO A 28 -10.64 -2.70 -18.39
N ALA A 29 -11.27 -2.00 -17.44
CA ALA A 29 -12.73 -2.03 -17.28
C ALA A 29 -13.52 -1.25 -18.36
N LYS A 30 -12.85 -0.46 -19.22
CA LYS A 30 -13.51 0.30 -20.29
C LYS A 30 -13.42 -0.40 -21.64
N ASN A 31 -12.58 -1.42 -21.78
CA ASN A 31 -12.47 -2.23 -23.00
C ASN A 31 -13.42 -3.44 -22.89
N ARG A 32 -14.73 -3.21 -23.14
CA ARG A 32 -15.80 -4.22 -22.98
C ARG A 32 -15.51 -5.54 -23.70
N ILE A 33 -14.96 -5.47 -24.92
CA ILE A 33 -14.62 -6.66 -25.72
C ILE A 33 -13.65 -7.61 -25.01
N ILE A 34 -12.71 -7.06 -24.22
CA ILE A 34 -11.74 -7.86 -23.46
C ILE A 34 -12.35 -8.27 -22.11
N ALA A 35 -13.06 -7.35 -21.45
CA ALA A 35 -13.69 -7.58 -20.15
C ALA A 35 -14.80 -8.65 -20.18
N GLU A 36 -15.51 -8.78 -21.30
CA GLU A 36 -16.62 -9.72 -21.51
C GLU A 36 -16.15 -11.06 -22.11
N SER A 37 -14.85 -11.24 -22.36
CA SER A 37 -14.34 -12.49 -22.94
C SER A 37 -14.39 -13.66 -21.94
N MET A 38 -14.99 -14.78 -22.37
CA MET A 38 -15.14 -15.99 -21.53
C MET A 38 -13.84 -16.80 -21.41
N HIS A 39 -12.90 -16.61 -22.34
CA HIS A 39 -11.64 -17.35 -22.41
C HIS A 39 -10.46 -16.40 -22.17
N LYS A 40 -10.04 -16.27 -20.91
CA LYS A 40 -8.86 -15.49 -20.52
C LYS A 40 -7.61 -16.17 -21.04
N ASN A 41 -7.00 -15.58 -22.05
CA ASN A 41 -5.76 -16.06 -22.65
C ASN A 41 -5.00 -14.85 -23.19
N ASP A 42 -3.79 -14.63 -22.66
CA ASP A 42 -2.94 -13.48 -22.97
C ASP A 42 -2.70 -13.30 -24.48
N ARG A 43 -2.66 -14.39 -25.25
CA ARG A 43 -2.52 -14.32 -26.72
C ARG A 43 -3.74 -13.71 -27.39
N PHE A 44 -4.95 -14.10 -26.97
CA PHE A 44 -6.20 -13.56 -27.50
C PHE A 44 -6.39 -12.11 -27.03
N ASP A 45 -6.07 -11.81 -25.78
CA ASP A 45 -6.15 -10.46 -25.22
C ASP A 45 -5.19 -9.50 -25.92
N ALA A 46 -3.95 -9.93 -26.19
CA ALA A 46 -2.98 -9.15 -26.97
C ALA A 46 -3.48 -8.86 -28.40
N HIS A 47 -4.08 -9.86 -29.06
CA HIS A 47 -4.64 -9.68 -30.40
C HIS A 47 -5.85 -8.74 -30.39
N ALA A 48 -6.72 -8.84 -29.39
CA ALA A 48 -7.85 -7.95 -29.21
C ALA A 48 -7.39 -6.51 -28.96
N LEU A 49 -6.40 -6.29 -28.07
CA LEU A 49 -5.79 -4.99 -27.83
C LEU A 49 -5.14 -4.41 -29.09
N ALA A 50 -4.42 -5.22 -29.87
CA ALA A 50 -3.83 -4.79 -31.13
C ALA A 50 -4.89 -4.35 -32.15
N THR A 51 -5.99 -5.07 -32.23
CA THR A 51 -7.14 -4.73 -33.09
C THR A 51 -7.79 -3.42 -32.66
N LEU A 52 -8.03 -3.24 -31.36
CA LEU A 52 -8.59 -2.01 -30.80
C LEU A 52 -7.66 -0.81 -31.00
N LEU A 53 -6.35 -1.00 -30.82
CA LEU A 53 -5.35 0.04 -31.01
C LEU A 53 -5.27 0.47 -32.47
N ARG A 54 -5.29 -0.48 -33.42
CA ARG A 54 -5.29 -0.18 -34.86
C ARG A 54 -6.51 0.62 -35.30
N GLY A 55 -7.67 0.35 -34.69
CA GLY A 55 -8.91 1.06 -34.99
C GLY A 55 -9.15 2.33 -34.16
N ASP A 56 -8.17 2.77 -33.35
CA ASP A 56 -8.32 3.89 -32.40
C ASP A 56 -9.50 3.75 -31.41
N PHE A 57 -9.94 2.52 -31.16
CA PHE A 57 -11.03 2.19 -30.22
C PHE A 57 -10.53 1.87 -28.80
N ILE A 58 -9.23 1.97 -28.54
CA ILE A 58 -8.65 1.66 -27.24
C ILE A 58 -8.91 2.79 -26.22
N SER A 59 -9.42 2.44 -25.04
CA SER A 59 -9.59 3.41 -23.97
C SER A 59 -8.24 3.73 -23.33
N ARG A 60 -7.55 4.77 -23.83
CA ARG A 60 -6.22 5.19 -23.34
C ARG A 60 -6.30 5.78 -21.92
N VAL A 61 -5.32 5.45 -21.09
CA VAL A 61 -5.11 6.02 -19.76
C VAL A 61 -3.93 6.99 -19.82
N HIS A 62 -4.08 8.16 -19.22
CA HIS A 62 -2.98 9.10 -19.07
C HIS A 62 -1.88 8.50 -18.19
N VAL A 63 -0.66 8.42 -18.72
CA VAL A 63 0.55 8.00 -18.01
C VAL A 63 1.27 9.26 -17.52
N PRO A 64 1.36 9.51 -16.20
CA PRO A 64 2.10 10.65 -15.67
C PRO A 64 3.60 10.51 -15.96
N ALA A 65 4.33 11.63 -16.04
CA ALA A 65 5.80 11.64 -16.16
C ALA A 65 6.49 10.86 -15.03
N ARG A 66 7.72 10.38 -15.30
CA ARG A 66 8.49 9.52 -14.38
C ARG A 66 8.67 10.14 -13.00
N ASP A 67 9.02 11.42 -12.91
CA ASP A 67 9.20 12.14 -11.65
C ASP A 67 7.89 12.17 -10.81
N VAL A 68 6.74 12.31 -11.46
CA VAL A 68 5.42 12.27 -10.82
C VAL A 68 5.12 10.85 -10.31
N ARG A 69 5.48 9.81 -11.06
CA ARG A 69 5.30 8.41 -10.64
C ARG A 69 6.15 8.08 -9.41
N GLU A 70 7.41 8.52 -9.40
CA GLU A 70 8.33 8.33 -8.27
C GLU A 70 7.82 9.03 -7.00
N LYS A 71 7.36 10.27 -7.11
CA LYS A 71 6.71 10.99 -5.99
C LYS A 71 5.50 10.24 -5.46
N LYS A 72 4.66 9.69 -6.34
CA LYS A 72 3.51 8.86 -5.94
C LYS A 72 3.94 7.55 -5.27
N ASN A 73 5.02 6.91 -5.69
CA ASN A 73 5.57 5.73 -5.01
C ASN A 73 5.99 6.05 -3.57
N ASN A 74 6.69 7.16 -3.37
CA ASN A 74 7.05 7.62 -2.02
C ASN A 74 5.81 7.88 -1.16
N MET A 75 4.78 8.52 -1.73
CA MET A 75 3.51 8.74 -1.02
C MET A 75 2.80 7.43 -0.68
N ARG A 76 2.79 6.45 -1.59
CA ARG A 76 2.23 5.11 -1.34
C ARG A 76 2.95 4.41 -0.19
N GLN A 77 4.28 4.50 -0.15
CA GLN A 77 5.09 3.98 0.94
C GLN A 77 4.75 4.68 2.27
N CYS A 78 4.61 6.01 2.25
CA CYS A 78 4.21 6.78 3.43
C CYS A 78 2.83 6.34 3.94
N LEU A 79 1.85 6.18 3.05
CA LEU A 79 0.51 5.71 3.39
C LEU A 79 0.54 4.30 3.98
N TRP A 80 1.35 3.40 3.41
CA TRP A 80 1.54 2.05 3.94
C TRP A 80 2.12 2.07 5.36
N LEU A 81 3.17 2.85 5.60
CA LEU A 81 3.77 3.02 6.93
C LEU A 81 2.79 3.61 7.95
N VAL A 82 1.98 4.59 7.55
CA VAL A 82 0.92 5.16 8.40
C VAL A 82 -0.12 4.10 8.75
N ARG A 83 -0.56 3.29 7.77
CA ARG A 83 -1.50 2.18 8.02
C ARG A 83 -0.91 1.14 8.96
N MET A 84 0.34 0.73 8.75
CA MET A 84 1.07 -0.19 9.64
C MET A 84 1.12 0.35 11.07
N ARG A 85 1.48 1.62 11.23
CA ARG A 85 1.48 2.29 12.54
C ARG A 85 0.11 2.25 13.20
N THR A 86 -0.96 2.59 12.48
CA THR A 86 -2.34 2.56 12.99
C THR A 86 -2.76 1.15 13.39
N MET A 87 -2.44 0.13 12.58
CA MET A 87 -2.75 -1.27 12.90
C MET A 87 -2.06 -1.72 14.20
N VAL A 88 -0.77 -1.41 14.36
CA VAL A 88 -0.03 -1.75 15.59
C VAL A 88 -0.62 -1.01 16.80
N ARG A 89 -0.96 0.28 16.67
CA ARG A 89 -1.60 1.05 17.76
C ARG A 89 -2.95 0.44 18.16
N ASN A 90 -3.79 0.11 17.20
CA ASN A 90 -5.11 -0.47 17.46
C ASN A 90 -4.99 -1.85 18.11
N ARG A 91 -4.00 -2.64 17.72
CA ARG A 91 -3.72 -3.94 18.33
C ARG A 91 -3.28 -3.81 19.79
N ILE A 92 -2.40 -2.85 20.09
CA ILE A 92 -2.00 -2.52 21.46
C ILE A 92 -3.20 -2.03 22.27
N HIS A 93 -4.01 -1.11 21.75
CA HIS A 93 -5.24 -0.66 22.41
C HIS A 93 -6.17 -1.83 22.73
N SER A 94 -6.45 -2.69 21.75
CA SER A 94 -7.30 -3.87 21.94
C SER A 94 -6.77 -4.81 23.03
N LEU A 95 -5.45 -5.01 23.11
CA LEU A 95 -4.85 -5.82 24.18
C LEU A 95 -5.08 -5.19 25.56
N ILE A 96 -4.88 -3.88 25.70
CA ILE A 96 -5.02 -3.20 27.00
C ILE A 96 -6.50 -3.05 27.39
N ASP A 97 -7.39 -2.81 26.44
CA ASP A 97 -8.83 -2.60 26.69
C ASP A 97 -9.56 -3.88 27.14
N ARG A 98 -8.98 -5.07 26.88
CA ARG A 98 -9.48 -6.34 27.45
C ARG A 98 -9.32 -6.44 28.96
N HIS A 99 -8.48 -5.58 29.56
CA HIS A 99 -8.20 -5.60 30.99
C HIS A 99 -8.68 -4.31 31.66
N PRO A 100 -9.99 -4.19 31.92
CA PRO A 100 -10.56 -2.98 32.52
C PRO A 100 -10.09 -2.71 33.95
N ARG A 101 -9.53 -3.73 34.64
CA ARG A 101 -8.98 -3.62 35.99
C ARG A 101 -7.53 -3.14 36.03
N LEU A 102 -6.88 -2.92 34.88
CA LEU A 102 -5.53 -2.36 34.86
C LEU A 102 -5.55 -0.90 35.28
N GLU A 103 -4.80 -0.59 36.32
CA GLU A 103 -4.55 0.79 36.71
C GLU A 103 -3.66 1.47 35.66
N ARG A 104 -4.26 2.40 34.92
CA ARG A 104 -3.56 3.22 33.91
C ARG A 104 -3.09 4.51 34.58
N PRO A 105 -1.77 4.77 34.66
CA PRO A 105 -1.25 6.06 35.11
C PRO A 105 -1.78 7.22 34.26
N ALA A 106 -1.87 8.41 34.85
CA ALA A 106 -2.25 9.61 34.13
C ALA A 106 -1.12 10.03 33.17
N PHE A 107 -1.29 9.75 31.87
CA PHE A 107 -0.44 10.24 30.80
C PHE A 107 -1.29 10.81 29.66
N LYS A 108 -0.71 11.71 28.86
CA LYS A 108 -1.40 12.35 27.72
C LYS A 108 -1.75 11.38 26.58
N ASP A 109 -0.92 10.37 26.36
CA ASP A 109 -1.08 9.33 25.32
C ASP A 109 -0.36 8.06 25.79
N VAL A 110 -0.97 6.89 25.60
CA VAL A 110 -0.35 5.57 25.88
C VAL A 110 0.96 5.39 25.11
N PHE A 111 1.09 6.05 23.95
CA PHE A 111 2.30 5.96 23.13
C PHE A 111 3.35 7.05 23.42
N CYS A 112 3.18 7.84 24.48
CA CYS A 112 4.23 8.72 24.95
C CYS A 112 5.36 7.90 25.63
N ASN A 113 6.50 8.53 25.93
CA ASN A 113 7.62 7.83 26.56
C ASN A 113 7.22 7.19 27.91
N GLN A 114 6.38 7.86 28.71
CA GLN A 114 5.88 7.34 29.98
C GLN A 114 4.91 6.17 29.78
N GLY A 115 3.97 6.28 28.83
CA GLY A 115 3.03 5.21 28.51
C GLY A 115 3.72 3.96 27.95
N ILE A 116 4.77 4.12 27.13
CA ILE A 116 5.62 3.01 26.68
C ILE A 116 6.35 2.34 27.84
N HIS A 117 6.85 3.12 28.80
CA HIS A 117 7.48 2.56 29.99
C HIS A 117 6.47 1.76 30.82
N TRP A 118 5.28 2.29 31.06
CA TRP A 118 4.20 1.58 31.72
C TRP A 118 3.79 0.29 31.01
N MET A 119 3.66 0.31 29.67
CA MET A 119 3.36 -0.91 28.89
C MET A 119 4.45 -1.98 29.01
N ARG A 120 5.67 -1.64 29.42
CA ARG A 120 6.73 -2.63 29.68
C ARG A 120 6.65 -3.23 31.08
N THR A 121 6.09 -2.51 32.04
CA THR A 121 6.01 -2.95 33.45
C THR A 121 4.63 -3.51 33.82
N VAL A 122 3.60 -3.27 33.01
CA VAL A 122 2.24 -3.72 33.29
C VAL A 122 2.17 -5.25 33.36
N ALA A 123 1.54 -5.73 34.44
CA ALA A 123 1.30 -7.14 34.66
C ALA A 123 0.14 -7.61 33.77
N LEU A 124 0.44 -8.55 32.87
CA LEU A 124 -0.51 -9.17 31.96
C LEU A 124 -0.36 -10.70 32.01
N PRO A 125 -1.42 -11.47 31.69
CA PRO A 125 -1.30 -12.91 31.48
C PRO A 125 -0.21 -13.24 30.45
N GLY A 126 0.49 -14.37 30.62
CA GLY A 126 1.72 -14.66 29.89
C GLY A 126 1.60 -14.62 28.36
N ASN A 127 0.45 -15.05 27.81
CA ASN A 127 0.17 -14.98 26.37
C ASN A 127 0.05 -13.53 25.87
N GLU A 128 -0.66 -12.68 26.61
CA GLU A 128 -0.91 -11.29 26.23
C GLU A 128 0.29 -10.38 26.51
N ARG A 129 1.07 -10.68 27.55
CA ARG A 129 2.40 -10.09 27.76
C ARG A 129 3.30 -10.33 26.56
N ALA A 130 3.41 -11.59 26.11
CA ALA A 130 4.21 -11.94 24.93
C ALA A 130 3.71 -11.24 23.65
N MET A 131 2.38 -11.11 23.48
CA MET A 131 1.81 -10.35 22.37
C MET A 131 2.20 -8.86 22.45
N LEU A 132 2.06 -8.23 23.62
CA LEU A 132 2.42 -6.82 23.81
C LEU A 132 3.91 -6.58 23.57
N ASP A 133 4.77 -7.48 24.06
CA ASP A 133 6.23 -7.43 23.83
C ASP A 133 6.60 -7.55 22.35
N ALA A 134 5.84 -8.31 21.56
CA ALA A 134 6.05 -8.40 20.13
C ALA A 134 5.62 -7.12 19.38
N GLU A 135 4.58 -6.42 19.85
CA GLU A 135 4.07 -5.20 19.19
C GLU A 135 4.87 -3.93 19.54
N LEU A 136 5.43 -3.82 20.74
CA LEU A 136 6.16 -2.63 21.19
C LEU A 136 7.37 -2.25 20.30
N PRO A 137 8.22 -3.19 19.84
CA PRO A 137 9.28 -2.90 18.87
C PRO A 137 8.75 -2.42 17.51
N ARG A 138 7.66 -3.02 17.02
CA ARG A 138 7.03 -2.65 15.74
C ARG A 138 6.52 -1.21 15.79
N PHE A 139 5.93 -0.80 16.91
CA PHE A 139 5.51 0.58 17.11
C PHE A 139 6.69 1.58 17.00
N ARG A 140 7.85 1.25 17.58
CA ARG A 140 9.05 2.11 17.52
C ARG A 140 9.62 2.21 16.11
N LEU A 141 9.62 1.12 15.35
CA LEU A 141 10.12 1.07 13.98
C LEU A 141 9.36 2.04 13.06
N HIS A 142 8.05 2.21 13.28
CA HIS A 142 7.20 3.08 12.46
C HIS A 142 7.11 4.53 12.98
N ARG A 143 8.02 4.95 13.86
CA ARG A 143 8.14 6.34 14.33
C ARG A 143 8.90 7.24 13.34
N PHE A 144 9.24 6.73 12.15
CA PHE A 144 9.91 7.51 11.10
C PHE A 144 9.16 8.81 10.82
N ARG A 145 9.89 9.91 10.99
CA ARG A 145 9.46 11.26 10.65
C ARG A 145 9.25 11.27 9.14
N LEU A 146 8.00 11.40 8.70
CA LEU A 146 7.71 11.67 7.29
C LEU A 146 8.53 12.90 6.90
N PRO A 147 9.29 12.87 5.78
CA PRO A 147 10.03 14.05 5.34
C PRO A 147 9.05 15.21 5.23
N LYS A 148 9.34 16.28 5.98
CA LYS A 148 8.61 17.55 5.89
C LYS A 148 9.05 18.26 4.60
N SER A 149 8.64 17.73 3.46
CA SER A 149 8.93 18.36 2.17
C SER A 149 8.00 17.77 1.11
N PHE A 150 6.84 18.42 0.97
CA PHE A 150 6.15 18.63 -0.29
C PHE A 150 5.91 20.13 -0.41
#